data_AF-A0ABD2P4D3-F1
#
_entry.id   AF-A0ABD2P4D3-F1
#
_cell.length_a   1.000
_cell.length_b   1.000
_cell.length_c   1.000
_cell.angle_alpha   90.00
_cell.angle_beta   90.00
_cell.angle_gamma   90.00
#
_symmetry.space_group_name_H-M   'P 1'
#
loop_
_entity.id
_entity.type
_entity.pdbx_description
1 polymer ?
#
loop_
_entity_poly.entity_id
_entity_poly.type
_entity_poly.pdbx_seq_one_letter_code
_entity_poly.pdbx_strand_id
1 'polypeptide(L)'
;MDQQDQDEGEVIEKSFLKMKVNMEKDGYREGIEEGRQQVFQKSFDQGYIDGFQNGYILGKLKGAAWGKFIFDKMVCSHETLNKSSRGACVLCKDEKFLSQPLDDIKTNQAEVLKALIKNMETSVK
;
A
#
# COMPACT_ATOMS: atom_id res chain seq x y z
N MET A 1 1.80 -58.59 29.82
CA MET A 1 1.28 -57.32 29.29
C MET A 1 0.03 -57.69 28.54
N ASP A 2 -1.09 -57.18 29.00
CA ASP A 2 -2.41 -57.59 28.51
C ASP A 2 -2.63 -57.03 27.11
N GLN A 3 -3.34 -57.77 26.26
CA GLN A 3 -3.58 -57.38 24.86
C GLN A 3 -4.29 -56.02 24.73
N GLN A 4 -5.05 -55.61 25.75
CA GLN A 4 -5.69 -54.29 25.83
C GLN A 4 -4.66 -53.15 25.93
N ASP A 5 -3.59 -53.31 26.72
CA ASP A 5 -2.56 -52.27 26.88
C ASP A 5 -1.76 -52.04 25.58
N GLN A 6 -1.60 -53.10 24.77
CA GLN A 6 -0.93 -52.99 23.47
C GLN A 6 -1.79 -52.24 22.44
N ASP A 7 -3.11 -52.50 22.44
CA ASP A 7 -4.06 -51.87 21.51
C ASP A 7 -4.26 -50.37 21.82
N GLU A 8 -4.31 -50.01 23.11
CA GLU A 8 -4.36 -48.60 23.53
C GLU A 8 -3.10 -47.82 23.14
N GLY A 9 -1.91 -48.41 23.31
CA GLY A 9 -0.64 -47.80 22.90
C GLY A 9 -0.59 -47.50 21.41
N GLU A 10 -1.08 -48.43 20.57
CA GLU A 10 -1.10 -48.27 19.10
C GLU A 10 -2.07 -47.16 18.67
N VAL A 11 -3.23 -47.04 19.32
CA VAL A 11 -4.21 -45.96 19.07
C VAL A 11 -3.63 -44.59 19.44
N ILE A 12 -2.91 -44.50 20.57
CA ILE A 12 -2.26 -43.27 21.02
C ILE A 12 -1.19 -42.85 20.01
N GLU A 13 -0.33 -43.76 19.57
CA GLU A 13 0.74 -43.47 18.61
C GLU A 13 0.18 -42.97 17.27
N LYS A 14 -0.83 -43.65 16.72
CA LYS A 14 -1.51 -43.23 15.49
C LYS A 14 -2.16 -41.86 15.63
N SER A 15 -2.79 -41.58 16.76
CA SER A 15 -3.44 -40.30 17.05
C SER A 15 -2.41 -39.18 17.14
N PHE A 16 -1.27 -39.43 17.81
CA PHE A 16 -0.17 -38.48 17.92
C PHE A 16 0.46 -38.19 16.57
N LEU A 17 0.73 -39.21 15.74
CA LEU A 17 1.26 -39.04 14.39
C LEU A 17 0.32 -38.20 13.52
N LYS A 18 -0.99 -38.47 13.57
CA LYS A 18 -1.99 -37.69 12.83
C LYS A 18 -2.01 -36.23 13.28
N MET A 19 -1.98 -35.99 14.58
CA MET A 19 -1.91 -34.65 15.15
C MET A 19 -0.65 -33.91 14.69
N LYS A 20 0.52 -34.57 14.77
CA LYS A 20 1.79 -34.00 14.31
C LYS A 20 1.74 -33.57 12.84
N VAL A 21 1.25 -34.45 11.96
CA VAL A 21 1.14 -34.15 10.52
C VAL A 21 0.19 -32.97 10.27
N ASN A 22 -0.91 -32.87 11.01
CA ASN A 22 -1.83 -31.74 10.89
C ASN A 22 -1.16 -30.44 11.35
N MET A 23 -0.49 -30.45 12.50
CA MET A 23 0.23 -29.28 13.01
C MET A 23 1.33 -28.81 12.07
N GLU A 24 2.07 -29.73 11.43
CA GLU A 24 3.09 -29.38 10.43
C GLU A 24 2.48 -28.69 9.20
N LYS A 25 1.36 -29.22 8.68
CA LYS A 25 0.66 -28.63 7.53
C LYS A 25 0.06 -27.27 7.86
N ASP A 26 -0.53 -27.14 9.05
CA ASP A 26 -1.13 -25.90 9.51
C ASP A 26 -0.06 -24.83 9.74
N GLY A 27 1.04 -25.17 10.42
CA GLY A 27 2.15 -24.25 10.64
C GLY A 27 2.82 -23.80 9.34
N TYR A 28 2.98 -24.69 8.35
CA TYR A 28 3.50 -24.31 7.04
C TYR A 28 2.57 -23.32 6.30
N ARG A 29 1.26 -23.61 6.29
CA ARG A 29 0.26 -22.74 5.67
C ARG A 29 0.19 -21.38 6.36
N GLU A 30 0.18 -21.38 7.68
CA GLU A 30 0.18 -20.17 8.51
C GLU A 30 1.43 -19.32 8.25
N GLY A 31 2.61 -19.93 8.22
CA GLY A 31 3.86 -19.21 7.93
C GLY A 31 3.88 -18.57 6.54
N ILE A 32 3.33 -19.24 5.51
CA ILE A 32 3.18 -18.63 4.17
C ILE A 32 2.23 -17.44 4.21
N GLU A 33 1.09 -17.60 4.88
CA GLU A 33 0.06 -16.57 4.97
C GLU A 33 0.60 -15.33 5.71
N GLU A 34 1.23 -15.55 6.87
CA GLU A 34 1.81 -14.51 7.69
C GLU A 34 2.92 -13.78 6.93
N GLY A 35 3.83 -14.51 6.27
CA GLY A 35 4.87 -13.91 5.44
C GLY A 35 4.30 -13.01 4.34
N ARG A 36 3.25 -13.47 3.64
CA ARG A 36 2.57 -12.67 2.61
C ARG A 36 1.93 -11.41 3.22
N GLN A 37 1.24 -11.54 4.34
CA GLN A 37 0.58 -10.44 5.01
C GLN A 37 1.59 -9.40 5.53
N GLN A 38 2.71 -9.84 6.10
CA GLN A 38 3.77 -8.94 6.55
C GLN A 38 4.37 -8.12 5.40
N VAL A 39 4.65 -8.75 4.25
CA VAL A 39 5.17 -8.05 3.07
C VAL A 39 4.13 -7.07 2.51
N PHE A 40 2.87 -7.50 2.44
CA PHE A 40 1.77 -6.64 2.00
C PHE A 40 1.63 -5.41 2.90
N GLN A 41 1.57 -5.60 4.22
CA GLN A 41 1.37 -4.51 5.17
C GLN A 41 2.53 -3.51 5.12
N LYS A 42 3.79 -3.98 5.10
CA LYS A 42 4.96 -3.09 4.97
C LYS A 42 4.91 -2.24 3.71
N SER A 43 4.53 -2.84 2.59
CA SER A 43 4.43 -2.14 1.30
C SER A 43 3.26 -1.16 1.28
N PHE A 44 2.13 -1.54 1.88
CA PHE A 44 0.96 -0.69 2.03
C PHE A 44 1.25 0.53 2.91
N ASP A 45 1.88 0.32 4.07
CA ASP A 45 2.24 1.40 5.01
C ASP A 45 3.16 2.42 4.35
N GLN A 46 4.17 1.95 3.61
CA GLN A 46 5.05 2.84 2.86
C GLN A 46 4.27 3.62 1.78
N GLY A 47 3.43 2.93 1.00
CA GLY A 47 2.60 3.57 -0.01
C GLY A 47 1.63 4.59 0.57
N TYR A 48 1.10 4.33 1.77
CA TYR A 48 0.25 5.26 2.49
C TYR A 48 1.01 6.51 2.92
N ILE A 49 2.20 6.37 3.51
CA ILE A 49 3.06 7.49 3.91
C ILE A 49 3.38 8.37 2.68
N ASP A 50 3.85 7.76 1.60
CA ASP A 50 4.21 8.47 0.36
C ASP A 50 2.99 9.20 -0.24
N GLY A 51 1.86 8.50 -0.32
CA GLY A 51 0.60 9.04 -0.82
C GLY A 51 0.07 10.21 0.02
N PHE A 52 0.14 10.09 1.35
CA PHE A 52 -0.28 11.12 2.29
C PHE A 52 0.58 12.38 2.16
N GLN A 53 1.90 12.24 2.11
CA GLN A 53 2.83 13.37 1.94
C GLN A 53 2.52 14.14 0.64
N ASN A 54 2.33 13.41 -0.46
CA ASN A 54 2.01 14.00 -1.75
C ASN A 54 0.66 14.73 -1.72
N GLY A 55 -0.37 14.09 -1.16
CA GLY A 55 -1.69 14.68 -1.03
C GLY A 55 -1.71 15.93 -0.15
N TYR A 56 -0.94 15.92 0.95
CA TYR A 56 -0.79 17.06 1.85
C TYR A 56 -0.16 18.27 1.15
N ILE A 57 0.90 18.07 0.38
CA ILE A 57 1.54 19.14 -0.41
C ILE A 57 0.56 19.73 -1.43
N LEU A 58 -0.14 18.89 -2.18
CA LEU A 58 -1.14 19.34 -3.15
C LEU A 58 -2.32 20.06 -2.48
N GLY A 59 -2.71 19.63 -1.28
CA GLY A 59 -3.72 20.30 -0.46
C GLY A 59 -3.30 21.71 -0.03
N LYS A 60 -2.04 21.89 0.39
CA LYS A 60 -1.46 23.20 0.69
C LYS A 60 -1.49 24.12 -0.54
N LEU A 61 -1.07 23.62 -1.69
CA LEU A 61 -1.11 24.39 -2.94
C LEU A 61 -2.53 24.76 -3.35
N LYS A 62 -3.50 23.85 -3.18
CA LYS A 62 -4.92 24.12 -3.41
C LYS A 62 -5.43 25.24 -2.50
N GLY A 63 -5.09 25.19 -1.21
CA GLY A 63 -5.46 26.24 -0.25
C GLY A 63 -4.86 27.60 -0.61
N ALA A 64 -3.57 27.64 -0.96
CA ALA A 64 -2.90 28.87 -1.39
C ALA A 64 -3.52 29.47 -2.66
N ALA A 65 -3.80 28.63 -3.67
CA ALA A 65 -4.47 29.04 -4.90
C ALA A 65 -5.88 29.58 -4.63
N TRP A 66 -6.63 28.95 -3.72
CA TRP A 66 -7.96 29.41 -3.35
C TRP A 66 -7.95 30.73 -2.58
N GLY A 67 -6.98 30.92 -1.68
CA GLY A 67 -6.75 32.21 -1.03
C GLY A 67 -6.51 33.32 -2.04
N LYS A 68 -5.60 33.11 -3.00
CA LYS A 68 -5.36 34.07 -4.09
C LYS A 68 -6.60 34.31 -4.96
N PHE A 69 -7.40 33.29 -5.25
CA PHE A 69 -8.65 33.49 -5.99
C PHE A 69 -9.60 34.45 -5.27
N ILE A 70 -9.70 34.36 -3.93
CA ILE A 70 -10.54 35.26 -3.13
C ILE A 70 -10.00 36.69 -3.13
N PHE A 71 -8.68 36.86 -2.94
CA PHE A 71 -8.06 38.18 -2.79
C PHE A 71 -7.76 38.89 -4.12
N ASP A 72 -7.25 38.17 -5.12
CA ASP A 72 -6.76 38.73 -6.39
C ASP A 72 -7.69 38.43 -7.59
N LYS A 73 -8.84 37.75 -7.37
CA LYS A 73 -9.77 37.28 -8.43
C LYS A 73 -9.10 36.45 -9.54
N MET A 74 -7.94 35.85 -9.27
CA MET A 74 -7.19 35.06 -10.26
C MET A 74 -7.65 33.60 -10.24
N VAL A 75 -8.14 33.11 -11.37
CA VAL A 75 -8.60 31.72 -11.53
C VAL A 75 -7.38 30.79 -11.63
N CYS A 76 -7.11 30.03 -10.56
CA CYS A 76 -6.13 28.95 -10.58
C CYS A 76 -6.85 27.59 -10.46
N SER A 77 -7.54 27.15 -11.52
CA SER A 77 -8.13 25.81 -11.58
C SER A 77 -7.20 24.86 -12.35
N HIS A 78 -6.20 24.31 -11.67
CA HIS A 78 -5.49 23.14 -12.22
C HIS A 78 -6.30 21.89 -11.86
N GLU A 79 -6.76 21.12 -12.86
CA GLU A 79 -7.63 19.94 -12.65
C GLU A 79 -7.01 18.92 -11.67
N THR A 80 -5.68 18.87 -11.60
CA THR A 80 -4.95 18.01 -10.66
C THR A 80 -5.14 18.39 -9.18
N LEU A 81 -5.47 19.64 -8.86
CA LEU A 81 -5.75 20.08 -7.48
C LEU A 81 -7.16 19.68 -7.01
N ASN A 82 -8.11 19.52 -7.95
CA ASN A 82 -9.47 19.08 -7.63
C ASN A 82 -9.45 17.69 -6.99
N LYS A 83 -8.48 16.85 -7.37
CA LYS A 83 -8.23 15.51 -6.82
C LYS A 83 -6.92 15.44 -6.02
N SER A 84 -6.60 16.50 -5.28
CA SER A 84 -5.41 16.55 -4.39
C SER A 84 -5.33 15.39 -3.39
N SER A 85 -6.48 14.87 -2.94
CA SER A 85 -6.56 13.67 -2.07
C SER A 85 -5.97 12.40 -2.69
N ARG A 86 -5.82 12.35 -4.03
CA ARG A 86 -5.20 11.23 -4.73
C ARG A 86 -3.69 11.38 -4.92
N GLY A 87 -3.07 12.44 -4.37
CA GLY A 87 -1.61 12.61 -4.37
C GLY A 87 -0.95 12.61 -5.75
N ALA A 88 -1.67 13.04 -6.79
CA ALA A 88 -1.25 12.95 -8.20
C ALA A 88 -0.81 11.53 -8.64
N CYS A 89 -1.42 10.49 -8.07
CA CYS A 89 -1.12 9.09 -8.33
C CYS A 89 -1.13 8.74 -9.83
N VAL A 90 -0.01 8.17 -10.30
CA VAL A 90 0.18 7.75 -11.70
C VAL A 90 -0.66 6.52 -12.02
N LEU A 91 -0.81 5.60 -11.06
CA LEU A 91 -1.65 4.41 -11.19
C LEU A 91 -3.14 4.75 -11.30
N CYS A 92 -3.59 5.83 -10.65
CA CYS A 92 -4.97 6.29 -10.78
C CYS A 92 -5.28 6.92 -12.14
N LYS A 93 -4.27 7.20 -12.97
CA LYS A 93 -4.43 7.79 -14.29
C LYS A 93 -4.36 6.74 -15.40
N ASP A 94 -3.43 5.79 -15.29
CA ASP A 94 -3.29 4.71 -16.25
C ASP A 94 -2.93 3.41 -15.52
N GLU A 95 -3.74 2.37 -15.73
CA GLU A 95 -3.52 1.05 -15.15
C GLU A 95 -2.33 0.33 -15.78
N LYS A 96 -1.83 0.77 -16.95
CA LYS A 96 -0.64 0.19 -17.59
C LYS A 96 0.60 0.23 -16.70
N PHE A 97 0.66 1.20 -15.79
CA PHE A 97 1.73 1.31 -14.79
C PHE A 97 1.76 0.13 -13.81
N LEU A 98 0.67 -0.66 -13.67
CA LEU A 98 0.66 -1.88 -12.83
C LEU A 98 1.61 -2.96 -13.34
N SER A 99 1.95 -2.94 -14.62
CA SER A 99 2.87 -3.90 -15.24
C SER A 99 4.35 -3.51 -15.08
N GLN A 100 4.63 -2.33 -14.53
CA GLN A 100 5.99 -1.82 -14.38
C GLN A 100 6.61 -2.18 -13.02
N PRO A 101 7.95 -2.23 -12.93
CA PRO A 101 8.65 -2.30 -11.67
C PRO A 101 8.23 -1.19 -10.70
N LEU A 102 8.14 -1.52 -9.40
CA LEU A 102 7.71 -0.58 -8.36
C LEU A 102 8.60 0.67 -8.30
N ASP A 103 9.90 0.52 -8.54
CA ASP A 103 10.86 1.63 -8.50
C ASP A 103 10.63 2.63 -9.65
N ASP A 104 10.23 2.15 -10.82
CA ASP A 104 9.87 3.00 -11.96
C ASP A 104 8.59 3.78 -11.67
N ILE A 105 7.59 3.11 -11.08
CA ILE A 105 6.33 3.75 -10.67
C ILE A 105 6.60 4.87 -9.66
N LYS A 106 7.46 4.61 -8.65
CA LYS A 106 7.85 5.59 -7.63
C LYS A 106 8.58 6.78 -8.25
N THR A 107 9.52 6.51 -9.15
CA THR A 107 10.29 7.56 -9.83
C THR A 107 9.37 8.44 -10.68
N ASN A 108 8.51 7.83 -11.49
CA ASN A 108 7.52 8.52 -12.31
C ASN A 108 6.59 9.38 -11.46
N GLN A 109 6.11 8.86 -10.33
CA GLN A 109 5.24 9.62 -9.44
C GLN A 109 5.97 10.82 -8.80
N ALA A 110 7.22 10.65 -8.40
CA ALA A 110 8.05 11.72 -7.86
C ALA A 110 8.31 12.82 -8.91
N GLU A 111 8.58 12.44 -10.16
CA GLU A 111 8.79 13.39 -11.27
C GLU A 111 7.52 14.17 -11.60
N VAL A 112 6.37 13.50 -11.71
CA VAL A 112 5.07 14.14 -11.93
C VAL A 112 4.76 15.14 -10.81
N LEU A 113 5.01 14.77 -9.55
CA LEU A 113 4.78 15.68 -8.43
C LEU A 113 5.72 16.89 -8.47
N LYS A 114 7.01 16.69 -8.72
CA LYS A 114 7.99 17.79 -8.85
C LYS A 114 7.60 18.77 -9.96
N ALA A 115 7.19 18.24 -11.12
CA ALA A 115 6.74 19.07 -12.24
C ALA A 115 5.48 19.88 -11.86
N LEU A 116 4.51 19.26 -11.19
CA LEU A 116 3.30 19.93 -10.72
C LEU A 116 3.60 21.04 -9.71
N ILE A 117 4.45 20.77 -8.72
CA ILE A 117 4.83 21.76 -7.72
C ILE A 117 5.50 22.96 -8.40
N LYS A 118 6.48 22.71 -9.29
CA LYS A 118 7.19 23.78 -10.00
C LYS A 118 6.25 24.66 -10.82
N ASN A 119 5.34 24.05 -11.59
CA ASN A 119 4.35 24.79 -12.40
C ASN A 119 3.39 25.63 -11.54
N MET A 120 3.06 25.13 -10.36
CA MET A 120 2.17 25.82 -9.41
C MET A 120 2.91 26.97 -8.70
N GLU A 121 4.15 26.79 -8.28
CA GLU A 121 4.96 27.85 -7.69
C GLU A 121 5.18 29.01 -8.67
N THR A 122 5.35 28.73 -9.96
CA THR A 122 5.43 29.78 -10.99
C THR A 122 4.09 30.48 -11.25
N SER A 123 2.96 29.80 -11.06
CA SER A 123 1.63 30.38 -11.21
C SER A 123 1.16 31.14 -9.98
N VAL A 124 1.75 30.84 -8.81
CA VAL A 124 1.44 31.45 -7.51
C VAL A 124 2.40 32.59 -7.17
N LYS A 125 3.53 32.78 -7.85
CA LYS A 125 4.29 34.04 -7.77
C LYS A 125 3.58 35.12 -8.57
#